data_AF-A0A661K1F7-F1
#
_entry.id   AF-A0A661K1F7-F1
#
_cell.length_a   1.000
_cell.length_b   1.000
_cell.length_c   1.000
_cell.angle_alpha   90.00
_cell.angle_beta   90.00
_cell.angle_gamma   90.00
#
_symmetry.space_group_name_H-M   'P 1'
#
loop_
_entity.id
_entity.type
_entity.pdbx_description
1 polymer ?
#
loop_
_entity_poly.entity_id
_entity_poly.type
_entity_poly.pdbx_seq_one_letter_code
_entity_poly.pdbx_strand_id
1 'polypeptide(L)' 'KPDRRHYLRGVLKLEQDEFIVYTTGPQGSGILSSMSMANCLIVVPKDKTYLPIGESVTCEIIDASW' A
#
# COMPACT_ATOMS: atom_id res chain seq x y z
N LYS A 1 7.46 -20.69 6.77
CA LYS A 1 8.59 -19.71 6.78
C LYS A 1 8.01 -18.35 7.13
N PRO A 2 8.03 -17.91 8.40
CA PRO A 2 7.15 -16.84 8.86
C PRO A 2 7.75 -15.43 8.71
N ASP A 3 8.76 -15.24 7.88
CA ASP A 3 9.50 -13.97 7.83
C ASP A 3 9.34 -13.19 6.52
N ARG A 4 8.19 -13.32 5.85
CA ARG A 4 7.90 -12.53 4.65
C ARG A 4 7.30 -11.19 5.06
N ARG A 5 7.93 -10.09 4.66
CA ARG A 5 7.28 -8.77 4.72
C ARG A 5 6.04 -8.80 3.84
N HIS A 6 4.94 -8.30 4.38
CA HIS A 6 3.69 -8.20 3.65
C HIS A 6 3.60 -6.81 3.01
N TYR A 7 3.19 -6.79 1.76
CA TYR A 7 3.01 -5.57 0.99
C TYR A 7 1.55 -5.49 0.57
N LEU A 8 0.91 -4.36 0.85
CA LEU A 8 -0.41 -4.05 0.30
C LEU A 8 -0.22 -3.09 -0.87
N ARG A 9 -1.11 -3.20 -1.85
CA ARG A 9 -1.18 -2.29 -2.99
C ARG A 9 -1.98 -1.07 -2.63
N GLY A 10 -1.41 0.10 -2.93
CA GLY A 10 -2.05 1.37 -2.67
C GLY A 10 -1.94 2.35 -3.83
N VAL A 11 -2.84 3.33 -3.78
CA VAL A 11 -2.79 4.56 -4.55
C VAL A 11 -2.45 5.67 -3.57
N LEU A 12 -1.22 6.17 -3.67
CA LEU A 12 -0.73 7.35 -2.99
C LEU A 12 -1.21 8.58 -3.74
N LYS A 13 -1.78 9.55 -3.03
CA LYS A 13 -2.23 10.83 -3.57
C LYS A 13 -1.71 11.95 -2.70
N LEU A 14 -1.39 13.07 -3.32
CA LEU A 14 -1.12 14.31 -2.60
C LEU A 14 -2.44 15.08 -2.47
N GLU A 15 -2.95 15.20 -1.25
CA GLU A 15 -4.18 15.91 -0.92
C GLU A 15 -3.86 16.96 0.16
N GLN A 16 -4.19 18.24 -0.09
CA GLN A 16 -4.01 19.32 0.88
C GLN A 16 -2.60 19.37 1.50
N ASP A 17 -1.56 19.19 0.67
CA ASP A 17 -0.14 19.12 1.05
C ASP A 17 0.28 17.89 1.89
N GLU A 18 -0.59 16.90 2.03
CA GLU A 18 -0.30 15.63 2.70
C GLU A 18 -0.40 14.43 1.75
N PHE A 19 0.48 13.44 1.95
CA PHE A 19 0.41 12.19 1.21
C PHE A 19 -0.55 11.22 1.88
N ILE A 20 -1.67 10.94 1.22
CA ILE A 20 -2.68 10.00 1.68
C ILE A 20 -2.64 8.76 0.80
N VAL A 21 -2.59 7.58 1.44
CA VAL A 21 -2.60 6.29 0.74
C VAL A 21 -3.94 5.58 0.89
N TYR A 22 -4.48 5.11 -0.22
CA TYR A 22 -5.71 4.32 -0.28
C TYR A 22 -5.40 2.93 -0.80
N THR A 23 -5.96 1.88 -0.21
CA THR A 23 -5.78 0.52 -0.76
C THR A 23 -6.54 0.38 -2.09
N THR A 24 -6.03 -0.46 -3.00
CA THR A 24 -6.69 -0.74 -4.30
C THR A 24 -7.91 -1.68 -4.19
N GLY A 25 -8.48 -1.86 -2.99
CA GLY A 25 -9.50 -2.88 -2.72
C GLY A 25 -8.88 -4.27 -2.46
N PRO A 26 -9.45 -5.36 -3.01
CA PRO A 26 -9.00 -6.73 -2.73
C PRO A 26 -7.48 -6.97 -2.95
N GLN A 27 -6.82 -7.54 -1.95
CA GLN A 27 -5.36 -7.73 -1.90
C GLN A 27 -4.90 -9.17 -2.18
N GLY A 28 -5.70 -9.96 -2.90
CA GLY A 28 -5.27 -11.30 -3.32
C GLY A 28 -4.07 -11.24 -4.26
N SER A 29 -3.09 -12.13 -4.12
CA SER A 29 -1.88 -12.15 -4.97
C SER A 29 -2.17 -12.48 -6.44
N GLY A 30 -3.29 -13.15 -6.74
CA GLY A 30 -3.73 -13.45 -8.11
C GLY A 30 -4.51 -12.31 -8.79
N ILE A 31 -4.74 -11.19 -8.10
CA ILE A 31 -5.53 -10.07 -8.61
C ILE A 31 -4.60 -9.10 -9.32
N LEU A 32 -4.24 -9.37 -10.57
CA LEU A 32 -3.27 -8.53 -11.29
C LEU A 32 -3.75 -7.08 -11.50
N SER A 33 -5.06 -6.87 -11.61
CA SER A 33 -5.65 -5.53 -11.71
C SER A 33 -5.28 -4.63 -10.54
N SER A 34 -5.10 -5.19 -9.35
CA SER A 34 -4.68 -4.44 -8.16
C SER A 34 -3.23 -3.93 -8.24
N MET A 35 -2.36 -4.59 -9.02
CA MET A 35 -1.01 -4.07 -9.29
C MET A 35 -1.05 -2.97 -10.36
N SER A 36 -1.86 -3.16 -11.41
CA SER A 36 -2.01 -2.17 -12.49
C SER A 36 -2.59 -0.84 -12.01
N MET A 37 -3.43 -0.86 -10.97
CA MET A 37 -4.03 0.35 -10.41
C MET A 37 -3.19 0.99 -9.31
N ALA A 38 -2.19 0.28 -8.78
CA ALA A 38 -1.36 0.77 -7.68
C ALA A 38 -0.20 1.60 -8.21
N ASN A 39 0.10 2.71 -7.54
CA ASN A 39 1.33 3.48 -7.75
C ASN A 39 2.34 3.30 -6.59
N CYS A 40 1.92 2.65 -5.50
CA CYS A 40 2.77 2.36 -4.35
C CYS A 40 2.47 1.02 -3.67
N LEU A 41 3.42 0.55 -2.88
CA LEU A 41 3.30 -0.58 -1.97
C LEU A 41 3.36 -0.10 -0.53
N ILE A 42 2.30 -0.35 0.22
CA ILE A 42 2.25 -0.10 1.66
C ILE A 42 2.99 -1.23 2.36
N VAL A 43 4.04 -0.88 3.10
CA VAL A 43 4.86 -1.83 3.85
C VAL A 43 4.18 -2.13 5.18
N VAL A 44 3.73 -3.37 5.36
CA VAL A 44 3.13 -3.80 6.63
C VAL A 44 4.24 -4.33 7.56
N PRO A 45 4.43 -3.73 8.76
CA PRO A 45 5.36 -4.23 9.75
C PRO A 45 5.05 -5.69 10.12
N LYS A 46 6.07 -6.49 10.38
CA LYS A 46 5.92 -7.95 10.64
C LYS A 46 5.09 -8.24 11.91
N ASP A 47 5.11 -7.29 12.83
CA ASP A 47 4.44 -7.27 14.13
C ASP A 47 2.99 -6.76 14.04
N LYS A 48 2.56 -6.24 12.89
CA LYS A 48 1.21 -5.72 12.68
C LYS A 48 0.42 -6.59 11.71
N THR A 49 -0.79 -6.97 12.13
CA THR A 49 -1.77 -7.66 11.29
C THR A 49 -2.85 -6.72 10.75
N TYR A 50 -2.91 -5.50 11.29
CA TYR A 50 -3.91 -4.49 10.97
C TYR A 50 -3.26 -3.11 10.99
N LEU A 51 -3.64 -2.28 10.02
CA LEU A 51 -3.25 -0.88 9.93
C LEU A 51 -4.54 -0.03 10.05
N PRO A 52 -4.72 0.72 11.14
CA PRO A 52 -5.86 1.60 11.30
C PRO A 52 -5.80 2.78 10.33
N ILE A 53 -6.97 3.27 9.95
CA ILE A 53 -7.10 4.49 9.15
C ILE A 53 -6.52 5.66 9.97
N GLY A 54 -5.72 6.50 9.32
CA GLY A 54 -5.04 7.64 9.95
C GLY A 54 -3.69 7.30 10.57
N GLU A 55 -3.25 6.04 10.55
CA GLU A 55 -1.88 5.69 10.94
C GLU A 55 -0.89 6.08 9.84
N SER A 56 0.24 6.67 10.21
CA SER A 56 1.36 6.88 9.29
C SER A 56 2.00 5.55 8.93
N VAL A 57 2.13 5.29 7.63
CA VAL A 57 2.69 4.05 7.09
C VAL A 57 3.81 4.36 6.11
N THR A 58 4.74 3.42 5.96
CA THR A 58 5.78 3.51 4.94
C THR A 58 5.25 2.99 3.62
N CYS A 59 5.36 3.81 2.57
CA CYS A 59 5.02 3.42 1.21
C CYS A 59 6.28 3.39 0.33
N GLU A 60 6.44 2.33 -0.45
CA GLU A 60 7.43 2.23 -1.51
C GLU A 60 6.76 2.61 -2.84
N ILE A 61 7.24 3.66 -3.51
CA ILE A 61 6.70 4.10 -4.80
C ILE A 61 7.15 3.11 -5.88
N ILE A 62 6.20 2.60 -6.66
CA ILE A 62 6.47 1.68 -7.79
C ILE A 62 6.16 2.32 -9.14
N ASP A 63 5.32 3.36 -9.16
CA ASP A 63 5.07 4.19 -10.33
C ASP A 63 5.01 5.65 -9.87
N ALA A 64 5.87 6.49 -10.46
CA ALA A 64 5.97 7.92 -10.18
C ALA A 64 5.28 8.77 -11.27
N SER A 65 4.43 8.14 -12.07
CA SER A 65 3.51 8.82 -12.99
C SER A 65 2.35 9.39 -12.17
N TRP A 66 2.56 10.56 -11.57
CA TRP A 66 1.57 11.26 -10.75
C TRP A 66 0.56 12.02 -11.59
#